data_AF-A0A5K1DNN0-F1
#
_entry.id   AF-A0A5K1DNN0-F1
#
_cell.length_a   1.000
_cell.length_b   1.000
_cell.length_c   1.000
_cell.angle_alpha   90.00
_cell.angle_beta   90.00
_cell.angle_gamma   90.00
#
_symmetry.space_group_name_H-M   'P 1'
#
loop_
_entity.id
_entity.type
_entity.pdbx_description
1 polymer ?
#
loop_
_entity_poly.entity_id
_entity_poly.type
_entity_poly.pdbx_seq_one_letter_code
_entity_poly.pdbx_strand_id
1 'polypeptide(L)'
;VPIIGLVMGDRGVISRLFASKFGGYLTYAALDGGIESAVGEPTIKKMLDVYNFRRVGRDTQIFGLIGNPVYHSKSPFVYNKAFSFLGLNAVFVHFLVDDLPSFLNVYSSPDFAGF
;
A
#
# COMPACT_ATOMS: atom_id res chain seq x y z
N VAL A 1 21.05 10.27 6.07
CA VAL A 1 21.10 10.49 4.60
C VAL A 1 19.68 10.35 4.07
N PRO A 2 19.14 11.28 3.26
CA PRO A 2 17.85 11.11 2.60
C PRO A 2 17.88 9.97 1.58
N ILE A 3 16.90 9.06 1.59
CA ILE A 3 16.86 7.86 0.73
C ILE A 3 15.51 7.78 0.00
N ILE A 4 15.56 7.45 -1.28
CA ILE A 4 14.40 7.10 -2.10
C ILE A 4 14.53 5.60 -2.44
N GLY A 5 13.73 4.77 -1.77
CA GLY A 5 13.75 3.31 -1.96
C GLY A 5 12.41 2.82 -2.48
N LEU A 6 12.39 2.20 -3.67
CA LEU A 6 11.18 1.72 -4.32
C LEU A 6 11.44 0.37 -4.97
N VAL A 7 10.45 -0.52 -4.88
CA VAL A 7 10.46 -1.83 -5.54
C VAL A 7 9.50 -1.76 -6.73
N MET A 8 9.98 -2.11 -7.91
CA MET A 8 9.18 -2.11 -9.15
C MET A 8 8.28 -3.35 -9.26
N GLY A 9 7.31 -3.28 -10.17
CA GLY A 9 6.39 -4.38 -10.47
C GLY A 9 5.22 -4.45 -9.49
N ASP A 10 4.22 -5.24 -9.84
CA ASP A 10 2.96 -5.30 -9.10
C ASP A 10 3.17 -5.73 -7.63
N ARG A 11 4.06 -6.71 -7.39
CA ARG A 11 4.42 -7.15 -6.02
C ARG A 11 5.09 -6.05 -5.19
N GLY A 12 5.69 -5.05 -5.83
CA GLY A 12 6.39 -3.94 -5.19
C GLY A 12 5.50 -2.73 -4.84
N VAL A 13 4.23 -2.71 -5.24
CA VAL A 13 3.31 -1.55 -5.08
C VAL A 13 3.30 -1.01 -3.64
N ILE A 14 3.32 -1.89 -2.63
CA ILE A 14 3.28 -1.48 -1.22
C ILE A 14 4.50 -0.63 -0.80
N SER A 15 5.66 -0.80 -1.45
CA SER A 15 6.85 0.02 -1.19
C SER A 15 6.61 1.49 -1.54
N ARG A 16 5.77 1.75 -2.56
CA ARG A 16 5.37 3.10 -2.98
C ARG A 16 4.34 3.69 -2.02
N LEU A 17 3.42 2.87 -1.51
CA LEU A 17 2.35 3.30 -0.61
C LEU A 17 2.84 3.59 0.81
N PHE A 18 3.87 2.88 1.28
CA PHE A 18 4.36 2.99 2.66
C PHE A 18 5.65 3.80 2.81
N ALA A 19 6.04 4.56 1.78
CA ALA A 19 7.18 5.46 1.86
C ALA A 19 7.10 6.38 3.09
N SER A 20 5.93 6.97 3.37
CA SER A 20 5.74 7.84 4.55
C SER A 20 5.80 7.12 5.90
N LYS A 21 5.43 5.83 5.95
CA LYS A 21 5.51 5.01 7.18
C LYS A 21 6.95 4.58 7.48
N PHE A 22 7.68 4.12 6.45
CA PHE A 22 9.01 3.51 6.61
C PHE A 22 10.18 4.46 6.30
N GLY A 23 9.92 5.76 6.13
CA GLY A 23 10.97 6.79 6.06
C GLY A 23 11.55 7.05 4.66
N GLY A 24 10.82 6.67 3.60
CA GLY A 24 11.15 7.07 2.23
C GLY A 24 11.00 8.58 2.04
N TYR A 25 11.99 9.21 1.40
CA TYR A 25 11.99 10.66 1.18
C TYR A 25 10.89 11.11 0.20
N LEU A 26 10.65 10.33 -0.85
CA LEU A 26 9.55 10.53 -1.79
C LEU A 26 9.08 9.20 -2.39
N THR A 27 7.94 9.25 -3.09
CA THR A 27 7.40 8.17 -3.94
C THR A 27 6.95 8.76 -5.27
N TYR A 28 6.79 7.92 -6.29
CA TYR A 28 6.28 8.31 -7.60
C TYR A 28 4.87 7.76 -7.81
N ALA A 29 4.05 8.55 -8.49
CA ALA A 29 2.69 8.21 -8.88
C ALA A 29 2.43 8.71 -10.30
N ALA A 30 1.74 7.89 -11.09
CA ALA A 30 1.33 8.27 -12.44
C ALA A 30 0.23 9.33 -12.38
N LEU A 31 0.18 10.22 -13.38
CA LEU A 31 -0.89 11.23 -13.45
C LEU A 31 -2.26 10.58 -13.72
N ASP A 32 -2.29 9.57 -14.59
CA ASP A 32 -3.47 8.78 -14.93
C ASP A 32 -3.05 7.36 -15.36
N GLY A 33 -4.03 6.48 -15.59
CA GLY A 33 -3.77 5.13 -16.11
C GLY A 33 -3.26 5.15 -17.54
N GLY A 34 -2.28 4.30 -17.84
CA GLY A 34 -1.67 4.19 -19.18
C GLY A 34 -0.55 5.20 -19.47
N ILE A 35 -0.19 6.04 -18.49
CA ILE A 35 0.95 6.96 -18.54
C ILE A 35 1.93 6.73 -17.38
N GLU A 36 1.99 5.48 -16.91
CA GLU A 36 2.94 5.04 -15.91
C GLU A 36 4.37 5.08 -16.44
N SER A 37 5.31 5.54 -15.62
CA SER A 37 6.75 5.53 -15.93
C SER A 37 7.38 4.17 -15.61
N ALA A 38 6.74 3.38 -14.75
CA ALA A 38 7.19 2.06 -14.32
C ALA A 38 6.02 1.12 -14.01
N VAL A 39 6.25 -0.18 -14.19
CA VAL A 39 5.26 -1.23 -13.86
C VAL A 39 4.91 -1.20 -12.38
N GLY A 40 3.62 -1.32 -12.06
CA GLY A 40 3.11 -1.28 -10.68
C GLY A 40 3.05 0.12 -10.08
N GLU A 41 3.16 1.18 -10.88
CA GLU A 41 3.00 2.56 -10.41
C GLU A 41 1.50 2.90 -10.22
N PRO A 42 1.05 3.21 -9.00
CA PRO A 42 -0.32 3.67 -8.79
C PRO A 42 -0.49 5.11 -9.30
N THR A 43 -1.70 5.46 -9.72
CA THR A 43 -2.01 6.86 -10.05
C THR A 43 -2.05 7.73 -8.79
N ILE A 44 -1.75 9.02 -8.94
CA ILE A 44 -1.85 10.00 -7.85
C ILE A 44 -3.23 9.99 -7.22
N LYS A 45 -4.27 9.87 -8.04
CA LYS A 45 -5.66 9.75 -7.60
C LYS A 45 -5.87 8.54 -6.70
N LYS A 46 -5.37 7.35 -7.08
CA LYS A 46 -5.47 6.15 -6.23
C LYS A 46 -4.70 6.32 -4.92
N MET A 47 -3.50 6.91 -4.96
CA MET A 47 -2.72 7.12 -3.74
C MET A 47 -3.44 8.03 -2.75
N LEU A 48 -3.99 9.15 -3.23
CA LEU A 48 -4.67 10.13 -2.38
C LEU A 48 -6.06 9.65 -1.93
N ASP A 49 -6.89 9.17 -2.86
CA ASP A 49 -8.31 8.94 -2.61
C ASP A 49 -8.64 7.52 -2.13
N VAL A 50 -7.80 6.53 -2.47
CA VAL A 50 -8.06 5.12 -2.14
C VAL A 50 -7.17 4.67 -1.01
N TYR A 51 -5.88 4.96 -1.06
CA TYR A 51 -4.92 4.53 -0.03
C TYR A 51 -4.66 5.59 1.05
N ASN A 52 -5.36 6.72 1.00
CA ASN A 52 -5.27 7.78 2.00
C ASN A 52 -3.82 8.19 2.27
N PHE A 53 -2.97 8.28 1.24
CA PHE A 53 -1.51 8.35 1.40
C PHE A 53 -1.05 9.47 2.34
N ARG A 54 -1.76 10.61 2.39
CA ARG A 54 -1.45 11.74 3.31
C ARG A 54 -1.71 11.44 4.79
N ARG A 55 -2.52 10.43 5.10
CA ARG A 55 -2.84 9.99 6.46
C ARG A 55 -1.90 8.89 6.95
N VAL A 56 -1.22 8.20 6.05
CA VAL A 56 -0.28 7.13 6.39
C VAL A 56 0.98 7.73 6.99
N GLY A 57 1.29 7.34 8.22
CA GLY A 57 2.47 7.73 8.96
C GLY A 57 3.10 6.55 9.71
N ARG A 58 4.09 6.86 10.55
CA ARG A 58 4.91 5.85 11.26
C ARG A 58 4.07 4.85 12.05
N ASP A 59 3.04 5.32 12.76
CA ASP A 59 2.24 4.49 13.67
C ASP A 59 1.00 3.88 13.01
N THR A 60 0.79 4.13 11.71
CA THR A 60 -0.37 3.59 10.97
C THR A 60 -0.31 2.07 10.92
N GLN A 61 -1.39 1.42 11.34
CA GLN A 61 -1.55 -0.03 11.27
C GLN A 61 -1.86 -0.47 9.84
N ILE A 62 -1.21 -1.52 9.37
CA ILE A 62 -1.40 -2.07 8.03
C ILE A 62 -2.34 -3.25 8.10
N PHE A 63 -3.35 -3.21 7.25
CA PHE A 63 -4.24 -4.31 6.92
C PHE A 63 -4.14 -4.61 5.43
N GLY A 64 -4.49 -5.81 4.98
CA GLY A 64 -4.64 -5.99 3.54
C GLY A 64 -5.07 -7.36 3.09
N LEU A 65 -5.71 -7.39 1.93
CA LEU A 65 -6.18 -8.61 1.32
C LEU A 65 -5.02 -9.36 0.66
N ILE A 66 -4.80 -10.60 1.08
CA ILE A 66 -3.88 -11.54 0.44
C ILE A 66 -4.59 -12.24 -0.73
N GLY A 67 -3.95 -12.30 -1.90
CA GLY A 67 -4.45 -13.11 -3.02
C GLY A 67 -3.53 -13.14 -4.23
N ASN A 68 -3.86 -13.99 -5.19
CA ASN A 68 -3.21 -14.08 -6.50
C ASN A 68 -4.16 -14.73 -7.51
N PRO A 69 -4.85 -13.96 -8.36
CA PRO A 69 -4.80 -12.50 -8.52
C PRO A 69 -5.51 -11.75 -7.38
N VAL A 70 -5.20 -10.46 -7.18
CA VAL A 70 -5.75 -9.67 -6.06
C VAL A 70 -6.30 -8.28 -6.44
N TYR A 71 -5.76 -7.63 -7.48
CA TYR A 71 -6.08 -6.23 -7.80
C TYR A 71 -7.49 -5.95 -8.34
N HIS A 72 -8.28 -7.00 -8.59
CA HIS A 72 -9.70 -6.87 -8.94
C HIS A 72 -10.58 -6.57 -7.71
N SER A 73 -10.05 -6.80 -6.50
CA SER A 73 -10.79 -6.57 -5.27
C SER A 73 -11.05 -5.08 -5.04
N LYS A 74 -12.24 -4.79 -4.50
CA LYS A 74 -12.64 -3.44 -4.09
C LYS A 74 -12.42 -3.20 -2.60
N SER A 75 -11.86 -4.15 -1.86
CA SER A 75 -11.67 -4.05 -0.41
C SER A 75 -10.95 -2.77 0.02
N PRO A 76 -9.83 -2.32 -0.60
CA PRO A 76 -9.21 -1.07 -0.20
C PRO A 76 -10.12 0.16 -0.32
N PHE A 77 -11.01 0.22 -1.31
CA PHE A 77 -11.96 1.33 -1.46
C PHE A 77 -12.96 1.39 -0.29
N VAL A 78 -13.39 0.23 0.19
CA VAL A 78 -14.37 0.13 1.29
C VAL A 78 -13.67 0.39 2.63
N TYR A 79 -12.61 -0.35 2.94
CA TYR A 79 -11.95 -0.29 4.23
C TYR A 79 -11.23 1.03 4.48
N ASN A 80 -10.52 1.60 3.49
CA ASN A 80 -9.83 2.88 3.71
C ASN A 80 -10.80 4.04 3.87
N LYS A 81 -11.95 4.01 3.19
CA LYS A 81 -13.02 4.98 3.41
C LYS A 81 -13.60 4.84 4.81
N ALA A 82 -13.84 3.61 5.27
CA ALA A 82 -14.32 3.33 6.62
C ALA A 82 -13.30 3.77 7.68
N PHE A 83 -12.01 3.42 7.53
CA PHE A 83 -10.95 3.84 8.45
C PHE A 83 -10.83 5.36 8.54
N SER A 84 -10.88 6.05 7.41
CA SER A 84 -10.86 7.52 7.40
C SER A 84 -12.10 8.12 8.07
N PHE A 85 -13.28 7.57 7.79
CA PHE A 85 -14.55 8.03 8.37
C PHE A 85 -14.59 7.83 9.90
N LEU A 86 -14.11 6.69 10.37
CA LEU A 86 -14.06 6.33 11.79
C LEU A 86 -12.85 6.94 12.53
N GLY A 87 -11.96 7.67 11.85
CA GLY A 87 -10.76 8.25 12.45
C GLY A 87 -9.70 7.23 12.86
N LEU A 88 -9.77 5.99 12.35
CA LEU A 88 -8.82 4.94 12.66
C LEU A 88 -7.48 5.20 11.95
N ASN A 89 -6.36 5.04 12.68
CA ASN A 89 -5.01 5.15 12.13
C ASN A 89 -4.60 3.84 11.46
N ALA A 90 -5.28 3.49 10.38
CA ALA A 90 -5.09 2.24 9.65
C ALA A 90 -5.17 2.45 8.14
N VAL A 91 -4.51 1.56 7.40
CA VAL A 91 -4.56 1.50 5.94
C VAL A 91 -4.74 0.07 5.48
N PHE A 92 -5.63 -0.14 4.52
CA PHE A 92 -5.93 -1.42 3.88
C PHE A 92 -5.33 -1.46 2.47
N VAL A 93 -4.52 -2.47 2.15
CA VAL A 93 -3.86 -2.61 0.85
C VAL A 93 -4.13 -3.98 0.20
N HIS A 94 -3.64 -4.15 -1.02
CA HIS A 94 -3.56 -5.46 -1.66
C HIS A 94 -2.17 -6.05 -1.46
N PHE A 95 -2.10 -7.33 -1.14
CA PHE A 95 -0.89 -8.12 -1.16
C PHE A 95 -1.00 -9.20 -2.25
N LEU A 96 -0.26 -9.02 -3.34
CA LEU A 96 -0.12 -10.03 -4.38
C LEU A 96 0.90 -11.08 -3.91
N VAL A 97 0.42 -12.24 -3.47
CA VAL A 97 1.23 -13.24 -2.75
C VAL A 97 1.26 -14.57 -3.49
N ASP A 98 2.46 -15.10 -3.74
CA ASP A 98 2.65 -16.42 -4.34
C ASP A 98 2.77 -17.53 -3.29
N ASP A 99 3.42 -17.24 -2.16
CA ASP A 99 3.64 -18.19 -1.06
C ASP A 99 3.16 -17.62 0.27
N LEU A 100 2.05 -18.15 0.77
CA LEU A 100 1.40 -17.66 1.99
C LEU A 100 2.27 -17.85 3.24
N PRO A 101 2.91 -19.02 3.50
CA PRO A 101 3.77 -19.20 4.66
C PRO A 101 4.94 -18.20 4.71
N SER A 102 5.64 -17.98 3.59
CA SER A 102 6.74 -17.01 3.52
C SER A 102 6.24 -15.59 3.75
N PHE A 103 5.09 -15.23 3.18
CA PHE A 103 4.48 -13.92 3.38
C PHE A 103 4.18 -13.64 4.87
N LEU A 104 3.51 -14.58 5.55
CA LEU A 104 3.16 -14.43 6.97
C LEU A 104 4.41 -14.41 7.86
N ASN A 105 5.46 -15.14 7.49
CA ASN A 105 6.73 -15.10 8.21
C ASN A 105 7.43 -13.73 8.07
N VAL A 106 7.45 -13.17 6.87
CA VAL A 106 8.09 -11.86 6.57
C VAL A 106 7.34 -10.70 7.22
N TYR A 107 6.00 -10.71 7.17
CA TYR A 107 5.16 -9.62 7.67
C TYR A 107 4.50 -9.96 9.02
N SER A 108 5.31 -10.46 9.95
CA SER A 108 4.88 -10.91 11.29
C SER A 108 4.99 -9.82 12.37
N SER A 109 5.54 -8.65 12.04
CA SER A 109 5.69 -7.54 12.99
C SER A 109 4.34 -6.89 13.36
N PRO A 110 4.23 -6.21 14.51
CA PRO A 110 3.01 -5.52 14.94
C PRO A 110 2.48 -4.44 13.98
N ASP A 111 3.29 -3.99 13.02
CA ASP A 111 2.82 -3.06 11.98
C ASP A 111 1.73 -3.67 11.08
N PHE A 112 1.71 -5.00 10.92
CA PHE A 112 0.76 -5.74 10.09
C PHE A 112 -0.28 -6.40 10.99
N ALA A 113 -1.40 -5.70 11.18
CA ALA A 113 -2.39 -6.02 12.21
C ALA A 113 -3.47 -7.01 11.76
N GLY A 114 -3.64 -7.22 10.45
CA GLY A 114 -4.60 -8.18 9.92
C GLY A 114 -4.59 -8.32 8.41
N PHE A 115 -5.06 -9.46 7.92
CA PHE A 115 -5.14 -9.78 6.50
C PHE A 115 -6.54 -10.30 6.11
#